data_AF-A0A7C5KCT8-F1
#
_entry.id   AF-A0A7C5KCT8-F1
#
_cell.length_a   1.000
_cell.length_b   1.000
_cell.length_c   1.000
_cell.angle_alpha   90.00
_cell.angle_beta   90.00
_cell.angle_gamma   90.00
#
_symmetry.space_group_name_H-M   'P 1'
#
loop_
_entity.id
_entity.type
_entity.pdbx_description
1 polymer ?
#
loop_
_entity_poly.entity_id
_entity_poly.type
_entity_poly.pdbx_seq_one_letter_code
_entity_poly.pdbx_strand_id
1 'polypeptide(L)'
;DLFWADWADDDITRRQIYKDYTEKNYLLDTHTAVARAVYFKYIDQTSDDTYTFILSTANPYKFSVSIYEALFGKPNHYKSEFDLMFEIEEKTKVPIPEQLRSLKEKSIIHKGIIDKELMSDIILKTLNIKS
;
A
#
# COMPACT_ATOMS: atom_id res chain seq x y z
N ASP A 1 31.83 2.30 2.74
CA ASP A 1 30.78 3.24 3.17
C ASP A 1 29.59 2.51 3.75
N LEU A 2 28.98 3.07 4.80
CA LEU A 2 27.78 2.53 5.44
C LEU A 2 26.57 3.29 4.89
N PHE A 3 25.56 2.58 4.41
CA PHE A 3 24.31 3.19 3.93
C PHE A 3 23.45 3.60 5.13
N TRP A 4 22.85 4.80 5.09
CA TRP A 4 21.97 5.26 6.15
C TRP A 4 20.61 4.56 6.06
N ALA A 5 20.08 4.09 7.19
CA ALA A 5 18.80 3.40 7.26
C ALA A 5 18.11 3.66 8.60
N ASP A 6 16.79 3.67 8.58
CA ASP A 6 15.93 3.80 9.76
C ASP A 6 14.60 3.07 9.46
N TRP A 7 13.66 3.11 10.40
CA TRP A 7 12.38 2.41 10.36
C TRP A 7 11.21 3.36 10.70
N ALA A 8 9.99 2.92 10.40
CA ALA A 8 8.77 3.55 10.87
C ALA A 8 7.79 2.44 11.24
N ASP A 9 7.15 2.56 12.41
CA ASP A 9 6.04 1.68 12.77
C ASP A 9 4.73 2.15 12.11
N ASP A 10 3.66 1.39 12.34
CA ASP A 10 2.33 1.69 11.82
C ASP A 10 1.80 3.06 12.27
N ASP A 11 2.16 3.52 13.48
CA ASP A 11 1.70 4.81 13.98
C ASP A 11 2.40 5.97 13.27
N ILE A 12 3.72 5.92 13.15
CA ILE A 12 4.52 6.88 12.39
C ILE A 12 4.05 6.90 10.93
N THR A 13 3.82 5.73 10.34
CA THR A 13 3.37 5.59 8.94
C THR A 13 2.00 6.26 8.74
N ARG A 14 1.02 5.98 9.60
CA ARG A 14 -0.31 6.60 9.53
C ARG A 14 -0.25 8.12 9.71
N ARG A 15 0.54 8.61 10.68
CA ARG A 15 0.75 10.05 10.88
C ARG A 15 1.39 10.71 9.66
N GLN A 16 2.33 10.04 8.99
CA GLN A 16 2.94 10.56 7.77
C GLN A 16 1.92 10.65 6.62
N ILE A 17 1.10 9.62 6.41
CA ILE A 17 0.01 9.64 5.41
C ILE A 17 -0.95 10.82 5.69
N TYR A 18 -1.42 10.94 6.94
CA TYR A 18 -2.32 12.01 7.34
C TYR A 18 -1.71 13.40 7.11
N LYS A 19 -0.46 13.59 7.53
CA LYS A 19 0.28 14.84 7.40
C LYS A 19 0.40 15.25 5.93
N ASP A 20 0.85 14.36 5.06
CA ASP A 20 1.02 14.69 3.63
C ASP A 20 -0.28 14.93 2.90
N TYR A 21 -1.33 14.20 3.25
CA TYR A 21 -2.64 14.46 2.68
C TYR A 21 -3.18 15.82 3.15
N THR A 22 -3.12 16.14 4.43
CA THR A 22 -3.68 17.40 4.98
C THR A 22 -2.86 18.63 4.62
N GLU A 23 -1.53 18.54 4.60
CA GLU A 23 -0.65 19.69 4.31
C GLU A 23 -0.40 19.88 2.81
N LYS A 24 -0.40 18.80 2.01
CA LYS A 24 0.05 18.84 0.60
C LYS A 24 -0.97 18.28 -0.37
N ASN A 25 -2.13 17.82 0.10
CA ASN A 25 -3.14 17.15 -0.71
C ASN A 25 -2.57 15.95 -1.50
N TYR A 26 -1.55 15.28 -0.94
CA TYR A 26 -0.89 14.13 -1.57
C TYR A 26 -1.14 12.86 -0.78
N LEU A 27 -1.86 11.92 -1.39
CA LEU A 27 -2.24 10.66 -0.77
C LEU A 27 -1.15 9.60 -0.99
N LEU A 28 -0.38 9.33 0.07
CA LEU A 28 0.67 8.32 0.08
C LEU A 28 0.11 6.91 0.23
N ASP A 29 0.73 5.93 -0.42
CA ASP A 29 0.64 4.54 0.02
C ASP A 29 1.53 4.29 1.26
N THR A 30 1.35 3.15 1.92
CA THR A 30 2.07 2.80 3.15
C THR A 30 3.59 2.72 2.95
N HIS A 31 4.08 2.23 1.82
CA HIS A 31 5.52 2.08 1.55
C HIS A 31 6.18 3.44 1.32
N THR A 32 5.55 4.30 0.53
CA THR A 32 6.04 5.67 0.31
C THR A 32 6.01 6.47 1.61
N ALA A 33 5.00 6.26 2.46
CA ALA A 33 4.92 6.91 3.76
C ALA A 33 6.06 6.50 4.71
N VAL A 34 6.44 5.22 4.74
CA VAL A 34 7.64 4.77 5.49
C VAL A 34 8.89 5.48 4.97
N ALA A 35 9.13 5.46 3.66
CA ALA A 35 10.30 6.10 3.06
C ALA A 35 10.35 7.61 3.37
N ARG A 36 9.20 8.28 3.35
CA ARG A 36 9.09 9.71 3.63
C ARG A 36 9.29 10.06 5.09
N ALA A 37 8.74 9.26 6.01
CA ALA A 37 8.99 9.43 7.44
C ALA A 37 10.48 9.26 7.77
N VAL A 38 11.09 8.21 7.22
CA VAL A 38 12.52 7.92 7.35
C VAL A 38 13.38 9.03 6.72
N TYR A 39 12.99 9.58 5.57
CA TYR A 39 13.66 10.73 4.97
C TYR A 39 13.65 11.99 5.86
N PHE A 40 12.52 12.28 6.53
CA PHE A 40 12.50 13.42 7.46
C PHE A 40 13.40 13.20 8.67
N LYS A 41 13.51 11.97 9.18
CA LYS A 41 14.49 11.64 10.24
C LYS A 41 15.93 11.81 9.76
N TYR A 42 16.21 11.44 8.51
CA TYR A 42 17.53 11.64 7.89
C TYR A 42 17.93 13.12 7.86
N ILE A 43 17.05 13.99 7.36
CA ILE A 43 17.31 15.43 7.30
C ILE A 43 17.52 16.00 8.72
N ASP A 44 16.69 15.61 9.68
CA ASP A 44 16.79 16.10 11.06
C ASP A 44 18.14 15.73 11.71
N GLN A 45 18.66 14.53 11.43
CA GLN A 45 19.93 14.06 11.99
C GLN A 45 21.17 14.58 11.26
N THR A 46 21.08 14.77 9.95
CA THR A 46 22.27 15.03 9.11
C THR A 46 22.36 16.46 8.61
N SER A 47 21.25 17.20 8.59
CA SER A 47 21.12 18.50 7.93
C SER A 47 21.53 18.49 6.44
N ASP A 48 21.50 17.33 5.79
CA ASP A 48 21.76 17.21 4.35
C ASP A 48 20.61 17.86 3.56
N ASP A 49 20.95 18.82 2.72
CA ASP A 49 20.04 19.61 1.89
C ASP A 49 19.98 19.14 0.42
N THR A 50 20.60 18.00 0.10
CA THR A 50 20.59 17.42 -1.23
C THR A 50 19.17 17.10 -1.71
N TYR A 51 18.83 17.55 -2.92
CA TYR A 51 17.55 17.23 -3.55
C TYR A 51 17.34 15.71 -3.65
N THR A 52 16.28 15.23 -3.02
CA THR A 52 16.00 13.80 -2.88
C THR A 52 14.70 13.42 -3.57
N PHE A 53 14.74 12.32 -4.33
CA PHE A 53 13.56 11.68 -4.90
C PHE A 53 13.16 10.48 -4.05
N ILE A 54 11.89 10.43 -3.65
CA ILE A 54 11.30 9.25 -3.00
C ILE A 54 10.55 8.47 -4.08
N LEU A 55 10.92 7.21 -4.27
CA LEU A 55 10.25 6.33 -5.21
C LEU A 55 8.91 5.88 -4.62
N SER A 56 7.81 6.26 -5.28
CA SER A 56 6.48 5.78 -4.90
C SER A 56 6.22 4.41 -5.52
N THR A 57 6.25 3.36 -4.70
CA THR A 57 6.29 1.96 -5.17
C THR A 57 4.92 1.33 -5.37
N ALA A 58 3.86 1.92 -4.81
CA ALA A 58 2.51 1.40 -4.94
C ALA A 58 1.46 2.51 -4.98
N ASN A 59 0.25 2.15 -5.40
CA ASN A 59 -0.89 3.05 -5.36
C ASN A 59 -1.62 2.91 -3.99
N PRO A 60 -2.05 4.01 -3.34
CA PRO A 60 -2.70 3.97 -2.03
C PRO A 60 -3.93 3.06 -1.96
N TYR A 61 -4.68 2.94 -3.06
CA TYR A 61 -5.89 2.11 -3.10
C TYR A 61 -5.63 0.60 -3.00
N LYS A 62 -4.38 0.15 -3.17
CA LYS A 62 -3.99 -1.25 -2.88
C LYS A 62 -4.00 -1.56 -1.37
N PHE A 63 -4.05 -0.53 -0.52
CA PHE A 63 -4.00 -0.65 0.95
C PHE A 63 -5.15 0.12 1.59
N SER A 64 -6.35 0.02 1.00
CA SER A 64 -7.51 0.85 1.35
C SER A 64 -7.87 0.84 2.84
N VAL A 65 -7.67 -0.27 3.56
CA VAL A 65 -7.85 -0.31 5.02
C VAL A 65 -6.88 0.63 5.73
N SER A 66 -5.57 0.48 5.50
CA SER A 66 -4.54 1.29 6.16
C SER A 66 -4.66 2.77 5.81
N ILE A 67 -5.00 3.09 4.55
CA ILE A 67 -5.21 4.47 4.12
C ILE A 67 -6.45 5.07 4.79
N TYR A 68 -7.56 4.32 4.83
CA TYR A 68 -8.77 4.76 5.50
C TYR A 68 -8.49 5.02 6.99
N GLU A 69 -7.80 4.11 7.67
CA GLU A 69 -7.44 4.26 9.08
C GLU A 69 -6.57 5.48 9.35
N ALA A 70 -5.59 5.76 8.49
CA ALA A 70 -4.72 6.92 8.62
C ALA A 70 -5.50 8.25 8.51
N LEU A 71 -6.52 8.30 7.64
CA LEU A 71 -7.26 9.53 7.36
C LEU A 71 -8.49 9.73 8.26
N PHE A 72 -9.19 8.65 8.57
CA PHE A 72 -10.55 8.70 9.12
C PHE A 72 -10.73 7.83 10.38
N GLY A 73 -9.68 7.12 10.81
CA GLY A 73 -9.75 6.18 11.93
C GLY A 73 -10.31 4.81 11.54
N LYS A 74 -10.56 3.95 12.54
CA LYS A 74 -10.92 2.54 12.32
C LYS A 74 -12.23 2.41 11.51
N PRO A 75 -12.24 1.62 10.42
CA PRO A 75 -13.45 1.38 9.65
C PRO A 75 -14.43 0.49 10.41
N ASN A 76 -15.70 0.51 9.99
CA ASN A 76 -16.68 -0.46 10.47
C ASN A 76 -16.34 -1.87 9.94
N HIS A 77 -16.49 -2.88 10.79
CA HIS A 77 -16.10 -4.27 10.52
C HIS A 77 -16.84 -4.95 9.34
N TYR A 78 -17.96 -4.39 8.88
CA TYR A 78 -18.72 -4.92 7.75
C TYR A 78 -18.31 -4.33 6.38
N LYS A 79 -17.42 -3.33 6.35
CA LYS A 79 -16.97 -2.71 5.09
C LYS A 79 -15.91 -3.59 4.43
N SER A 80 -16.07 -3.84 3.13
CA SER A 80 -15.03 -4.48 2.32
C SER A 80 -13.92 -3.49 1.95
N GLU A 81 -12.77 -3.99 1.50
CA GLU A 81 -11.68 -3.15 1.00
C GLU A 81 -12.14 -2.26 -0.16
N PHE A 82 -13.03 -2.75 -1.03
CA PHE A 82 -13.61 -1.96 -2.12
C PHE A 82 -14.52 -0.84 -1.61
N ASP A 83 -15.31 -1.08 -0.55
CA ASP A 83 -16.17 -0.03 0.01
C ASP A 83 -15.32 1.10 0.60
N LEU A 84 -14.23 0.75 1.30
CA LEU A 84 -13.26 1.73 1.80
C LEU A 84 -12.56 2.47 0.67
N MET A 85 -12.20 1.78 -0.41
CA MET A 85 -11.58 2.37 -1.60
C MET A 85 -12.45 3.49 -2.18
N PHE A 86 -13.75 3.24 -2.38
CA PHE A 86 -14.70 4.22 -2.89
C PHE A 86 -14.94 5.39 -1.93
N GLU A 87 -15.01 5.12 -0.62
CA GLU A 87 -15.19 6.18 0.37
C GLU A 87 -13.95 7.07 0.50
N ILE A 88 -12.75 6.51 0.36
CA ILE A 88 -11.50 7.31 0.29
C ILE A 88 -11.58 8.25 -0.91
N GLU A 89 -11.91 7.76 -2.11
CA GLU A 89 -12.09 8.63 -3.29
C GLU A 89 -13.16 9.70 -3.06
N GLU A 90 -14.30 9.34 -2.47
CA GLU A 90 -15.38 10.29 -2.19
C GLU A 90 -14.90 11.43 -1.28
N LYS A 91 -14.16 11.11 -0.22
CA LYS A 91 -13.68 12.07 0.78
C LYS A 91 -12.42 12.83 0.33
N THR A 92 -11.55 12.20 -0.45
CA THR A 92 -10.26 12.77 -0.86
C THR A 92 -10.24 13.39 -2.24
N LYS A 93 -11.20 13.03 -3.09
CA LYS A 93 -11.27 13.37 -4.52
C LYS A 93 -10.07 12.92 -5.34
N VAL A 94 -9.18 12.09 -4.77
CA VAL A 94 -8.14 11.39 -5.53
C VAL A 94 -8.82 10.30 -6.34
N PRO A 95 -8.62 10.21 -7.66
CA PRO A 95 -9.31 9.22 -8.48
C PRO A 95 -8.73 7.83 -8.30
N ILE A 96 -9.61 6.82 -8.22
CA ILE A 96 -9.20 5.41 -8.23
C ILE A 96 -8.78 5.02 -9.66
N PRO A 97 -7.61 4.39 -9.86
CA PRO A 97 -7.23 3.83 -11.14
C PRO A 97 -8.28 2.82 -11.66
N GLU A 98 -8.63 2.93 -12.93
CA GLU A 98 -9.65 2.07 -13.57
C GLU A 98 -9.37 0.57 -13.40
N GLN A 99 -8.08 0.19 -13.43
CA GLN A 99 -7.64 -1.19 -13.26
C GLN A 99 -7.99 -1.73 -11.88
N LEU A 100 -7.94 -0.91 -10.83
CA LEU A 100 -8.33 -1.31 -9.47
C LEU A 100 -9.85 -1.29 -9.31
N ARG A 101 -10.52 -0.27 -9.86
CA ARG A 101 -11.98 -0.16 -9.83
C ARG A 101 -12.66 -1.39 -10.45
N SER A 102 -12.19 -1.82 -11.62
CA SER A 102 -12.77 -2.96 -12.35
C SER A 102 -12.59 -4.32 -11.65
N LEU A 103 -11.70 -4.44 -10.66
CA LEU A 103 -11.51 -5.70 -9.94
C LEU A 103 -12.76 -6.15 -9.18
N LYS A 104 -13.59 -5.22 -8.71
CA LYS A 104 -14.84 -5.54 -7.98
C LYS A 104 -15.82 -6.38 -8.81
N GLU A 105 -15.78 -6.21 -10.12
CA GLU A 105 -16.68 -6.87 -11.07
C GLU A 105 -16.11 -8.16 -11.67
N LYS A 106 -14.80 -8.39 -11.49
CA LYS A 106 -14.13 -9.57 -12.04
C LYS A 106 -14.39 -10.80 -11.20
N SER A 107 -14.68 -11.91 -11.86
CA SER A 107 -14.82 -13.20 -11.21
C SER A 107 -13.46 -13.76 -10.79
N ILE A 108 -13.42 -14.42 -9.64
CA ILE A 108 -12.25 -15.16 -9.17
C ILE A 108 -12.14 -16.45 -10.01
N ILE A 109 -11.11 -16.53 -10.86
CA ILE A 109 -10.85 -17.70 -11.71
C ILE A 109 -9.90 -18.72 -11.06
N HIS A 110 -9.07 -18.28 -10.11
CA HIS A 110 -8.15 -19.14 -9.36
C HIS A 110 -8.83 -19.60 -8.06
N LYS A 111 -9.39 -20.81 -8.07
CA LYS A 111 -10.14 -21.39 -6.93
C LYS A 111 -9.42 -22.55 -6.25
N GLY A 112 -8.26 -22.96 -6.77
CA GLY A 112 -7.49 -24.07 -6.22
C GLY A 112 -6.85 -23.66 -4.90
N ILE A 113 -7.14 -24.41 -3.83
CA ILE A 113 -6.45 -24.33 -2.55
C ILE A 113 -5.64 -25.62 -2.44
N ILE A 114 -4.34 -25.49 -2.20
CA ILE A 114 -3.38 -26.59 -2.25
C ILE A 114 -2.46 -26.49 -1.04
N ASP A 115 -2.03 -27.63 -0.52
CA ASP A 115 -1.00 -27.66 0.51
C ASP A 115 0.37 -27.34 -0.10
N LYS A 116 1.26 -26.73 0.70
CA LYS A 116 2.57 -26.28 0.23
C LYS A 116 3.41 -27.44 -0.33
N GLU A 117 3.23 -28.64 0.21
CA GLU A 117 3.90 -29.87 -0.20
C GLU A 117 3.51 -30.28 -1.64
N LEU A 118 2.31 -29.90 -2.10
CA LEU A 118 1.78 -30.26 -3.41
C LEU A 118 2.10 -29.23 -4.51
N MET A 119 2.83 -28.16 -4.18
CA MET A 119 3.07 -27.04 -5.10
C MET A 119 3.78 -27.50 -6.38
N SER A 120 4.82 -28.34 -6.28
CA SER A 120 5.56 -28.82 -7.46
C SER A 120 4.68 -29.68 -8.36
N ASP A 121 3.95 -30.63 -7.77
CA ASP A 121 3.10 -31.57 -8.51
C ASP A 121 2.00 -30.82 -9.27
N ILE A 122 1.40 -29.81 -8.65
CA ILE A 122 0.35 -29.01 -9.27
C ILE A 122 0.91 -28.13 -10.39
N ILE A 123 2.10 -27.55 -10.23
CA ILE A 123 2.75 -26.81 -11.32
C ILE A 123 3.02 -27.75 -12.51
N LEU A 124 3.61 -28.93 -12.27
CA LEU A 124 3.89 -29.91 -13.32
C LEU A 124 2.61 -30.34 -14.03
N LYS A 125 1.55 -30.63 -13.27
CA LYS A 125 0.23 -30.98 -13.80
C LYS A 125 -0.39 -29.85 -14.62
N THR A 126 -0.35 -28.60 -14.14
CA THR A 126 -0.90 -27.43 -14.84
C THR A 126 -0.14 -27.14 -16.13
N LEU A 127 1.17 -27.35 -16.14
CA LEU A 127 2.02 -27.17 -17.33
C LEU A 127 2.06 -28.40 -18.25
N ASN A 128 1.36 -29.48 -17.89
CA ASN A 128 1.31 -30.75 -18.62
C ASN A 128 2.70 -31.39 -18.82
N ILE A 129 3.58 -31.22 -17.84
CA ILE A 129 4.92 -31.80 -17.80
C ILE A 129 4.82 -33.15 -17.08
N LYS A 130 5.32 -34.20 -17.73
CA LYS A 130 5.40 -35.53 -17.09
C LYS A 130 6.51 -35.50 -16.04
N SER A 131 6.15 -35.84 -14.81
CA SER A 131 7.09 -36.17 -13.72
C SER A 131 7.89 -37.43 -14.04
#